data_AF-A0A3S4Z9D6-F1
#
_entry.id   AF-A0A3S4Z9D6-F1
#
_cell.length_a   1.000
_cell.length_b   1.000
_cell.length_c   1.000
_cell.angle_alpha   90.00
_cell.angle_beta   90.00
_cell.angle_gamma   90.00
#
_symmetry.space_group_name_H-M   'P 1'
#
loop_
_entity.id
_entity.type
_entity.pdbx_description
1 polymer ?
#
loop_
_entity_poly.entity_id
_entity_poly.type
_entity_poly.pdbx_seq_one_letter_code
_entity_poly.pdbx_strand_id
1 'polypeptide(L)'
;MTLIEQIKQLLDNQVHTQREIAAQAGISAGALSAYLKGTYTGNVENVEVALKNWLSTREKKEKVFVEAPHFIEIPTAKKVFSALDMAKILPTMVTVYGASGVGKTKACQD
;
A
#
# COMPACT_ATOMS: atom_id res chain seq x y z
N MET A 1 -9.56 -8.18 -21.40
CA MET A 1 -9.88 -6.79 -21.02
C MET A 1 -8.91 -5.86 -21.71
N THR A 2 -9.42 -4.84 -22.39
CA THR A 2 -8.59 -3.78 -22.95
C THR A 2 -8.20 -2.76 -21.87
N LEU A 3 -7.10 -2.02 -22.08
CA LEU A 3 -6.63 -1.00 -21.12
C LEU A 3 -7.70 0.07 -20.85
N ILE A 4 -8.47 0.42 -21.89
CA ILE A 4 -9.59 1.36 -21.82
C ILE A 4 -10.72 0.83 -20.94
N GLU A 5 -11.07 -0.45 -21.05
CA GLU A 5 -12.08 -1.09 -20.18
C GLU A 5 -11.67 -1.07 -18.71
N GLN A 6 -10.40 -1.38 -18.42
CA GLN A 6 -9.88 -1.35 -17.04
C GLN A 6 -9.98 0.05 -16.44
N ILE A 7 -9.60 1.08 -17.19
CA ILE A 7 -9.69 2.47 -16.71
C ILE A 7 -11.14 2.92 -16.54
N LYS A 8 -12.04 2.54 -17.45
CA LYS A 8 -13.47 2.83 -17.33
C LYS A 8 -14.07 2.20 -16.08
N GLN A 9 -13.74 0.96 -15.76
CA GLN A 9 -14.19 0.33 -14.52
C GLN A 9 -13.70 1.07 -13.26
N LEU A 10 -12.47 1.58 -13.27
CA LEU A 10 -11.94 2.37 -12.14
C LEU A 10 -12.65 3.71 -11.98
N LEU A 11 -13.09 4.32 -13.09
CA LEU A 11 -13.90 5.53 -13.09
C LEU A 11 -15.33 5.25 -12.62
N ASP A 12 -15.94 4.15 -13.08
CA ASP A 12 -17.32 3.75 -12.74
C ASP A 12 -17.45 3.36 -11.28
N ASN A 13 -16.43 2.72 -10.70
CA ASN A 13 -16.38 2.41 -9.27
C ASN A 13 -16.20 3.66 -8.38
N GLN A 14 -16.12 4.87 -8.96
CA GLN A 14 -15.86 6.15 -8.28
C GLN A 14 -14.63 6.18 -7.36
N VAL A 15 -13.71 5.22 -7.53
CA VAL A 15 -12.50 5.13 -6.71
C VAL A 15 -11.53 6.26 -7.05
N HIS A 16 -11.49 6.66 -8.32
CA HIS A 16 -10.67 7.77 -8.79
C HIS A 16 -11.40 8.61 -9.83
N THR A 17 -11.14 9.92 -9.81
CA THR A 17 -11.59 10.80 -10.89
C THR A 17 -10.65 10.70 -12.09
N GLN A 18 -11.15 10.98 -13.29
CA GLN A 18 -10.32 11.01 -14.50
C GLN A 18 -9.14 12.00 -14.38
N ARG A 19 -9.31 13.08 -13.62
CA ARG A 19 -8.26 14.06 -13.35
C ARG A 19 -7.15 13.47 -12.47
N GLU A 20 -7.52 12.68 -11.45
CA GLU A 20 -6.57 12.00 -10.58
C GLU A 20 -5.78 10.94 -11.32
N ILE A 21 -6.45 10.12 -12.14
CA ILE A 21 -5.79 9.11 -12.97
C ILE A 21 -4.78 9.77 -13.91
N ALA A 22 -5.18 10.86 -14.59
CA ALA A 22 -4.28 11.59 -15.47
C ALA A 22 -3.06 12.15 -14.72
N ALA A 23 -3.27 12.78 -13.57
CA ALA A 23 -2.20 13.32 -12.75
C ALA A 23 -1.23 12.24 -12.24
N GLN A 24 -1.75 11.11 -11.77
CA GLN A 24 -0.93 10.01 -11.24
C GLN A 24 -0.20 9.23 -12.34
N ALA A 25 -0.77 9.13 -13.53
CA ALA A 25 -0.14 8.53 -14.70
C ALA A 25 0.82 9.48 -15.43
N GLY A 26 0.89 10.77 -15.05
CA GLY A 26 1.77 11.75 -15.68
C GLY A 26 1.32 12.20 -17.08
N ILE A 27 0.02 12.12 -17.37
CA ILE A 27 -0.57 12.54 -18.64
C ILE A 27 -1.56 13.69 -18.42
N SER A 28 -1.86 14.46 -19.47
CA SER A 28 -2.86 15.52 -19.36
C SER A 28 -4.28 14.94 -19.32
N ALA A 29 -5.20 15.59 -18.60
CA ALA A 29 -6.60 15.17 -18.53
C ALA A 29 -7.26 15.15 -19.93
N GLY A 30 -6.86 16.09 -20.81
CA GLY A 30 -7.30 16.13 -22.20
C GLY A 30 -6.81 14.93 -23.02
N ALA A 31 -5.54 14.53 -22.86
CA ALA A 31 -4.99 13.35 -23.52
C ALA A 31 -5.69 12.07 -23.07
N LEU A 32 -5.92 11.90 -21.76
CA LEU A 32 -6.66 10.76 -21.23
C LEU A 32 -8.10 10.74 -21.76
N SER A 33 -8.79 11.88 -21.81
CA SER A 33 -10.16 11.94 -22.34
C SER A 33 -10.24 11.63 -23.83
N ALA A 34 -9.30 12.11 -24.63
CA ALA A 34 -9.27 11.83 -26.05
C ALA A 34 -8.93 10.35 -26.31
N TYR A 35 -8.02 9.77 -25.50
CA TYR A 35 -7.65 8.36 -25.61
C TYR A 35 -8.84 7.45 -25.28
N LEU A 36 -9.57 7.73 -24.19
CA LEU A 36 -10.77 6.95 -23.81
C LEU A 36 -11.92 7.04 -24.84
N LYS A 37 -11.95 8.12 -25.64
CA LYS A 37 -12.91 8.33 -26.74
C LYS A 37 -12.41 7.80 -28.09
N GLY A 38 -11.16 7.35 -28.19
CA GLY A 38 -10.54 6.89 -29.43
C GLY A 38 -10.19 8.01 -30.43
N THR A 39 -10.23 9.28 -30.00
CA THR A 39 -9.99 10.45 -30.85
C THR A 39 -8.61 11.08 -30.63
N TYR A 40 -7.73 10.43 -29.86
CA TYR A 40 -6.39 10.93 -29.59
C TYR A 40 -5.47 10.69 -30.78
N THR A 41 -5.00 11.78 -31.39
CA THR A 41 -4.13 11.76 -32.58
C THR A 41 -2.65 11.86 -32.25
N GLY A 42 -2.30 11.97 -30.96
CA GLY A 42 -0.92 12.03 -30.49
C GLY A 42 -0.26 10.66 -30.38
N ASN A 43 0.83 10.59 -29.62
CA ASN A 43 1.51 9.32 -29.36
C ASN A 43 0.68 8.46 -28.37
N VAL A 44 -0.12 7.56 -28.93
CA VAL A 44 -0.97 6.61 -28.19
C VAL A 44 -0.12 5.67 -27.34
N GLU A 45 1.00 5.18 -27.88
CA GLU A 45 1.89 4.23 -27.20
C GLU A 45 2.42 4.78 -25.88
N ASN A 46 2.83 6.05 -25.85
CA ASN A 46 3.25 6.72 -24.61
C ASN A 46 2.14 6.79 -23.56
N VAL A 47 0.90 7.04 -23.98
CA VAL A 47 -0.26 7.07 -23.07
C VAL A 47 -0.53 5.68 -22.50
N GLU A 48 -0.43 4.64 -23.34
CA GLU A 48 -0.62 3.26 -22.89
C GLU A 48 0.46 2.81 -21.90
N VAL A 49 1.72 3.14 -22.17
CA VAL A 49 2.84 2.83 -21.27
C VAL A 49 2.65 3.52 -19.93
N ALA A 50 2.31 4.81 -19.93
CA ALA A 50 2.05 5.57 -18.70
C ALA A 50 0.91 4.95 -17.86
N LEU A 51 -0.19 4.59 -18.51
CA LEU A 51 -1.35 3.98 -17.85
C LEU A 51 -1.05 2.57 -17.33
N LYS A 52 -0.32 1.75 -18.09
CA LYS A 52 0.13 0.41 -17.65
C LYS A 52 1.05 0.51 -16.43
N ASN A 53 2.01 1.43 -16.45
CA ASN A 53 2.92 1.66 -15.33
C ASN A 53 2.16 2.10 -14.08
N TRP A 54 1.19 3.01 -14.23
CA TRP A 54 0.34 3.44 -13.14
C TRP A 54 -0.48 2.28 -12.54
N LEU A 55 -1.16 1.48 -13.38
CA LEU A 55 -1.91 0.30 -12.94
C LEU A 55 -1.02 -0.69 -12.19
N SER A 56 0.16 -1.02 -12.72
CA SER A 56 1.09 -1.94 -12.06
C SER A 56 1.60 -1.44 -10.71
N THR A 57 1.78 -0.12 -10.57
CA THR A 57 2.19 0.52 -9.31
C THR A 57 1.07 0.44 -8.29
N ARG A 58 -0.17 0.60 -8.73
CA ARG A 58 -1.34 0.46 -7.87
C ARG A 58 -1.53 -0.98 -7.38
N GLU A 59 -1.47 -1.97 -8.27
CA GLU A 59 -1.57 -3.38 -7.88
C GLU A 59 -0.49 -3.78 -6.86
N LYS A 60 0.74 -3.27 -7.03
CA LYS A 60 1.81 -3.45 -6.05
C LYS A 60 1.46 -2.82 -4.70
N LYS A 61 0.91 -1.61 -4.69
CA LYS A 61 0.48 -0.96 -3.44
C LYS A 61 -0.66 -1.72 -2.76
N GLU A 62 -1.68 -2.14 -3.51
CA GLU A 62 -2.78 -2.94 -2.96
C GLU A 62 -2.27 -4.26 -2.38
N LYS A 63 -1.42 -5.00 -3.09
CA LYS A 63 -0.82 -6.25 -2.57
C LYS A 63 0.02 -6.05 -1.31
N VAL A 64 0.81 -4.98 -1.24
CA VAL A 64 1.69 -4.70 -0.08
C VAL A 64 0.92 -4.18 1.13
N PHE A 65 -0.19 -3.46 0.93
CA PHE A 65 -0.99 -2.92 2.03
C PHE A 65 -2.08 -3.88 2.54
N VAL A 66 -2.55 -4.83 1.73
CA VAL A 66 -3.57 -5.80 2.15
C VAL A 66 -3.07 -6.74 3.24
N GLU A 67 -1.77 -7.05 3.26
CA GLU A 67 -1.15 -7.76 4.38
C GLU A 67 -0.38 -6.78 5.26
N ALA A 68 -1.05 -6.26 6.30
CA ALA A 68 -0.32 -5.62 7.40
C ALA A 68 0.74 -6.62 7.89
N PRO A 69 2.03 -6.23 8.00
CA PRO A 69 3.06 -7.17 8.39
C PRO A 69 2.67 -7.80 9.73
N HIS A 70 2.59 -9.13 9.75
CA HIS A 70 2.38 -9.89 10.98
C HIS A 70 3.44 -9.50 12.01
N PHE A 71 3.11 -9.64 13.30
CA PHE A 71 4.11 -9.45 14.35
C PHE A 71 5.31 -10.36 14.08
N ILE A 72 6.50 -9.76 13.93
CA ILE A 72 7.74 -10.49 13.72
C ILE A 72 8.42 -10.63 15.08
N GLU A 73 8.58 -11.86 15.52
CA GLU A 73 9.27 -12.15 16.78
C GLU A 73 10.77 -11.86 16.64
N ILE A 74 11.18 -10.69 17.11
CA ILE A 74 12.59 -10.25 17.16
C ILE A 74 13.23 -10.59 18.51
N PRO A 75 14.57 -10.58 18.65
CA PRO A 75 15.24 -10.86 19.93
C PRO A 75 14.74 -10.00 21.10
N THR A 76 14.31 -8.77 20.85
CA THR A 76 13.68 -7.91 21.86
C THR A 76 12.34 -8.48 22.31
N ALA A 77 11.49 -8.93 21.38
CA ALA A 77 10.19 -9.52 21.68
C ALA A 77 10.32 -10.73 22.60
N LYS A 78 11.28 -11.63 22.31
CA LYS A 78 11.58 -12.79 23.16
C LYS A 78 11.88 -12.39 24.61
N LYS A 79 12.69 -11.35 24.80
CA LYS A 79 13.00 -10.83 26.15
C LYS A 79 11.77 -10.27 26.86
N VAL A 80 10.90 -9.57 26.12
CA VAL A 80 9.63 -9.06 26.66
C VAL A 80 8.73 -10.23 27.09
N PHE A 81 8.53 -11.21 26.23
CA PHE A 81 7.68 -12.36 26.52
C PHE A 81 8.20 -13.19 27.70
N SER A 82 9.51 -13.46 27.76
CA SER A 82 10.11 -14.15 28.92
C SER A 82 9.93 -13.36 30.22
N ALA A 83 10.02 -12.03 30.19
CA ALA A 83 9.77 -11.21 31.38
C ALA A 83 8.28 -11.27 31.80
N LEU A 84 7.35 -11.22 30.83
CA LEU A 84 5.92 -11.35 31.10
C LEU A 84 5.57 -12.74 31.64
N ASP A 85 6.19 -13.80 31.14
CA ASP A 85 5.98 -15.16 31.65
C ASP A 85 6.50 -15.32 33.08
N MET A 86 7.67 -14.76 33.39
CA MET A 86 8.16 -14.68 34.76
C MET A 86 7.18 -13.94 35.68
N ALA A 87 6.64 -12.81 35.21
CA ALA A 87 5.66 -12.01 35.96
C ALA A 87 4.39 -12.80 36.30
N LYS A 88 3.91 -13.61 35.35
CA LYS A 88 2.74 -14.50 35.55
C LYS A 88 3.03 -15.61 36.54
N ILE A 89 4.22 -16.23 36.47
CA ILE A 89 4.60 -17.36 37.34
C ILE A 89 4.84 -16.91 38.78
N LEU A 90 5.45 -15.74 38.98
CA LEU A 90 5.88 -15.23 40.29
C LEU A 90 5.00 -14.08 40.83
N PRO A 91 3.73 -14.00 40.40
CA PRO A 91 2.83 -12.83 40.46
C PRO A 91 3.52 -11.49 40.82
N THR A 92 4.45 -11.04 39.97
CA THR A 92 5.28 -9.85 40.23
C THR A 92 5.23 -8.85 39.09
N MET A 93 5.68 -7.63 39.35
CA MET A 93 5.86 -6.61 38.32
C MET A 93 7.23 -6.74 37.65
N VAL A 94 7.28 -6.54 36.34
CA VAL A 94 8.51 -6.57 35.54
C VAL A 94 8.66 -5.30 34.72
N THR A 95 9.89 -4.79 34.64
CA THR A 95 10.24 -3.57 33.90
C THR A 95 10.95 -3.93 32.60
N VAL A 96 10.37 -3.54 31.47
CA VAL A 96 10.97 -3.70 30.14
C VAL A 96 11.59 -2.37 29.69
N TYR A 97 12.90 -2.33 29.48
CA TYR A 97 13.64 -1.13 29.06
C TYR A 97 14.56 -1.40 27.85
N GLY A 98 15.00 -0.33 27.19
CA GLY A 98 15.88 -0.39 26.01
C GLY A 98 15.80 0.89 25.17
N ALA A 99 16.67 1.01 24.16
CA ALA A 99 16.72 2.16 23.26
C ALA A 99 15.36 2.47 22.59
N SER A 100 15.18 3.71 22.13
CA SER A 100 13.97 4.10 21.38
C SER A 100 13.86 3.29 20.08
N GLY A 101 12.64 2.92 19.68
CA GLY A 101 12.38 2.21 18.41
C GLY A 101 12.65 0.70 18.41
N VAL A 102 13.16 0.10 19.49
CA VAL A 102 13.49 -1.35 19.53
C VAL A 102 12.29 -2.30 19.62
N GLY A 103 11.06 -1.79 19.49
CA GLY A 103 9.84 -2.62 19.46
C GLY A 103 9.22 -2.97 20.81
N LYS A 104 9.62 -2.33 21.93
CA LYS A 104 9.06 -2.60 23.28
C LYS A 104 7.53 -2.52 23.32
N THR A 105 6.98 -1.39 22.87
CA THR A 105 5.52 -1.16 22.85
C THR A 105 4.80 -2.13 21.94
N LYS A 106 5.39 -2.43 20.77
CA LYS A 106 4.77 -3.32 19.79
C LYS A 106 4.73 -4.77 20.30
N ALA A 107 5.74 -5.20 21.05
CA ALA A 107 5.79 -6.52 21.67
C ALA A 107 4.77 -6.69 22.82
N CYS A 108 4.42 -5.64 23.56
CA CYS A 108 3.40 -5.74 24.61
C CYS A 108 1.94 -5.65 24.10
N GLN A 109 1.73 -5.31 22.83
CA GLN A 109 0.41 -5.19 22.21
C GLN A 109 -0.07 -6.49 21.56
N ASP A 110 0.82 -7.47 21.42
CA ASP A 110 0.56 -8.80 20.88
C ASP A 110 0.36 -9.79 22.03
#